data_AF-A0A935P5L2-F1
#
_entry.id   AF-A0A935P5L2-F1
#
_cell.length_a   1.000
_cell.length_b   1.000
_cell.length_c   1.000
_cell.angle_alpha   90.00
_cell.angle_beta   90.00
_cell.angle_gamma   90.00
#
_symmetry.space_group_name_H-M   'P 1'
#
loop_
_entity.id
_entity.type
_entity.pdbx_description
1 polymer ?
#
loop_
_entity_poly.entity_id
_entity_poly.type
_entity_poly.pdbx_seq_one_letter_code
_entity_poly.pdbx_strand_id
1 'polypeptide(L)'
;MQRLWRLLGSRWLLDGSSGWSLARARAALVLVCCATACGGGKYSSSTQRFGGSERGESNGRMLDYVTMSPEGDQWEVRLRGTVMWVAYSLEDKLEKFAPVNLTPAESAKAWSLVEKLDLPSRRQGRLDERNGSVLLRLREPGEEEHDIYSVYFSRAAENEKVIALATHLSSLVRKYHKEKPPL
;
A
#
# COMPACT_ATOMS: atom_id res chain seq x y z
N MET A 1 -4.44 -62.81 -14.82
CA MET A 1 -3.50 -63.92 -14.57
C MET A 1 -2.20 -63.61 -15.31
N GLN A 2 -1.05 -63.62 -14.60
CA GLN A 2 0.28 -64.06 -15.07
C GLN A 2 0.95 -63.20 -16.19
N ARG A 3 2.24 -62.86 -16.24
CA ARG A 3 3.50 -63.23 -15.55
C ARG A 3 4.53 -62.18 -16.05
N LEU A 4 5.13 -61.35 -15.20
CA LEU A 4 6.54 -61.43 -14.74
C LEU A 4 7.43 -62.48 -15.45
N TRP A 5 8.53 -62.03 -16.10
CA TRP A 5 9.96 -62.27 -15.72
C TRP A 5 10.95 -62.25 -16.91
N ARG A 6 12.11 -61.57 -16.68
CA ARG A 6 13.51 -61.92 -17.08
C ARG A 6 13.89 -61.89 -18.58
N LEU A 7 15.12 -61.60 -19.02
CA LEU A 7 16.47 -61.39 -18.45
C LEU A 7 17.36 -60.89 -19.61
N LEU A 8 18.51 -60.28 -19.26
CA LEU A 8 19.82 -60.19 -19.96
C LEU A 8 20.40 -58.78 -19.71
N GLY A 9 21.61 -58.57 -19.22
CA GLY A 9 22.72 -59.45 -18.88
C GLY A 9 23.83 -58.57 -18.29
N SER A 10 24.49 -59.10 -17.27
CA SER A 10 25.50 -58.46 -16.43
C SER A 10 26.83 -58.22 -17.14
N ARG A 11 27.56 -57.14 -16.79
CA ARG A 11 29.03 -57.19 -16.74
C ARG A 11 29.60 -56.21 -15.69
N TRP A 12 30.31 -56.82 -14.75
CA TRP A 12 31.18 -56.27 -13.71
C TRP A 12 32.40 -55.54 -14.33
N LEU A 13 33.17 -54.66 -13.67
CA LEU A 13 34.04 -54.89 -12.50
C LEU A 13 34.63 -53.54 -11.99
N LEU A 14 34.74 -53.43 -10.65
CA LEU A 14 35.85 -52.91 -9.80
C LEU A 14 36.30 -51.44 -9.94
N ASP A 15 36.82 -50.72 -8.94
CA ASP A 15 37.45 -51.05 -7.64
C ASP A 15 37.41 -49.76 -6.77
N GLY A 16 37.18 -49.78 -5.45
CA GLY A 16 38.25 -49.78 -4.43
C GLY A 16 38.50 -48.35 -3.89
N SER A 17 37.85 -47.90 -2.80
CA SER A 17 38.20 -48.07 -1.38
C SER A 17 39.37 -47.25 -0.84
N SER A 18 39.05 -46.47 0.20
CA SER A 18 39.83 -46.19 1.43
C SER A 18 41.14 -45.39 1.38
N GLY A 19 41.12 -44.26 2.10
CA GLY A 19 42.30 -43.60 2.66
C GLY A 19 41.90 -42.69 3.83
N TRP A 20 41.85 -43.25 5.04
CA TRP A 20 41.78 -42.51 6.32
C TRP A 20 43.16 -42.55 6.99
N SER A 21 43.40 -41.60 7.91
CA SER A 21 44.53 -41.49 8.87
C SER A 21 45.69 -40.60 8.36
N LEU A 22 46.30 -39.64 9.08
CA LEU A 22 46.34 -39.14 10.47
C LEU A 22 46.52 -37.60 10.37
N ALA A 23 46.36 -36.73 11.36
CA ALA A 23 46.92 -36.78 12.70
C ALA A 23 46.37 -35.65 13.59
N ARG A 24 46.48 -35.90 14.88
CA ARG A 24 46.18 -35.03 16.03
C ARG A 24 47.03 -33.75 16.06
N ALA A 25 46.45 -32.65 16.54
CA ALA A 25 47.14 -31.75 17.47
C ALA A 25 46.13 -30.95 18.30
N ARG A 26 46.26 -31.07 19.62
CA ARG A 26 45.58 -30.26 20.65
C ARG A 26 46.17 -28.85 20.63
N ALA A 27 45.33 -27.82 20.67
CA ALA A 27 45.68 -26.54 21.28
C ALA A 27 44.41 -25.83 21.74
N ALA A 28 44.25 -25.72 23.05
CA ALA A 28 43.29 -24.85 23.69
C ALA A 28 43.73 -23.39 23.51
N LEU A 29 42.81 -22.52 23.10
CA LEU A 29 42.96 -21.08 23.28
C LEU A 29 41.61 -20.49 23.73
N VAL A 30 41.58 -20.13 25.00
CA VAL A 30 40.65 -19.18 25.61
C VAL A 30 41.01 -17.79 25.07
N LEU A 31 40.07 -17.02 24.50
CA LEU A 31 40.10 -15.56 24.61
C LEU A 31 38.80 -14.86 24.14
N VAL A 32 38.19 -14.16 25.11
CA VAL A 32 37.58 -12.82 25.03
C VAL A 32 36.20 -12.63 24.36
N CYS A 33 35.27 -12.23 25.22
CA CYS A 33 33.96 -11.65 24.94
C CYS A 33 34.03 -10.48 23.95
N CYS A 34 33.32 -10.59 22.82
CA CYS A 34 32.87 -9.44 22.04
C CYS A 34 31.45 -9.09 22.45
N ALA A 35 31.34 -8.34 23.55
CA ALA A 35 30.18 -7.48 23.77
C ALA A 35 30.29 -6.29 22.79
N THR A 36 29.92 -6.48 21.53
CA THR A 36 29.58 -5.34 20.68
C THR A 36 28.18 -4.90 21.07
N ALA A 37 28.14 -4.04 22.09
CA ALA A 37 27.05 -3.11 22.28
C ALA A 37 26.79 -2.45 20.92
N CYS A 38 25.63 -2.75 20.34
CA CYS A 38 25.01 -1.88 19.35
C CYS A 38 24.89 -0.50 20.01
N GLY A 39 25.87 0.35 19.75
CA GLY A 39 25.78 1.77 20.02
C GLY A 39 24.60 2.28 19.21
N GLY A 40 23.45 2.36 19.87
CA GLY A 40 22.26 3.02 19.37
C GLY A 40 22.68 4.39 18.88
N GLY A 41 22.57 4.58 17.56
CA GLY A 41 22.86 5.85 16.91
C GLY A 41 22.09 6.93 17.65
N LYS A 42 22.84 7.93 18.13
CA LYS A 42 22.28 9.20 18.55
C LYS A 42 21.54 9.76 17.34
N TYR A 43 20.22 9.63 17.30
CA TYR A 43 19.38 10.42 16.43
C TYR A 43 19.58 11.87 16.88
N SER A 44 20.51 12.54 16.21
CA SER A 44 20.64 13.98 16.21
C SER A 44 19.26 14.53 15.86
N SER A 45 18.60 15.09 16.86
CA SER A 45 17.46 15.98 16.70
C SER A 45 17.93 17.22 15.93
N SER A 46 17.99 17.13 14.60
CA SER A 46 18.05 18.31 13.75
C SER A 46 16.67 18.95 13.77
N THR A 47 16.54 19.96 14.63
CA THR A 47 15.47 20.93 14.60
C THR A 47 15.54 21.66 13.26
N GLN A 48 14.82 21.15 12.25
CA GLN A 48 14.50 21.89 11.04
C GLN A 48 12.98 21.94 10.93
N ARG A 49 12.42 23.05 11.41
CA ARG A 49 11.03 23.44 11.23
C ARG A 49 10.79 23.72 9.74
N PHE A 50 10.48 22.69 8.97
CA PHE A 50 9.78 22.78 7.69
C PHE A 50 8.45 22.03 7.84
N GLY A 51 7.37 22.79 8.03
CA GLY A 51 6.02 22.29 8.29
C GLY A 51 5.32 21.73 7.05
N GLY A 52 5.81 20.59 6.56
CA GLY A 52 5.22 19.85 5.45
C GLY A 52 5.37 18.36 5.71
N SER A 53 4.74 17.88 6.77
CA SER A 53 4.90 16.52 7.25
C SER A 53 4.48 15.47 6.22
N GLU A 54 5.32 14.46 6.06
CA GLU A 54 5.08 13.11 5.52
C GLU A 54 4.00 12.34 6.31
N ARG A 55 2.97 13.05 6.81
CA ARG A 55 2.02 12.59 7.82
C ARG A 55 1.39 11.29 7.36
N GLY A 56 0.75 11.23 6.19
CA GLY A 56 0.04 10.00 5.80
C GLY A 56 0.90 8.76 5.52
N GLU A 57 2.18 8.92 5.15
CA GLU A 57 3.06 7.76 4.94
C GLU A 57 3.52 7.17 6.29
N SER A 58 3.89 8.05 7.23
CA SER A 58 4.48 7.71 8.54
C SER A 58 3.45 7.44 9.66
N ASN A 59 2.30 8.11 9.65
CA ASN A 59 1.27 7.98 10.69
C ASN A 59 0.04 7.13 10.28
N GLY A 60 0.00 6.66 9.03
CA GLY A 60 -1.09 5.83 8.52
C GLY A 60 -2.37 6.60 8.13
N ARG A 61 -2.35 7.94 8.08
CA ARG A 61 -3.45 8.75 7.57
C ARG A 61 -3.69 8.45 6.09
N MET A 62 -4.93 8.15 5.76
CA MET A 62 -5.31 7.68 4.43
C MET A 62 -6.69 8.21 4.04
N LEU A 63 -6.85 8.56 2.77
CA LEU A 63 -8.15 8.88 2.19
C LEU A 63 -8.45 7.89 1.06
N ASP A 64 -9.65 7.31 1.07
CA ASP A 64 -10.24 6.67 -0.09
C ASP A 64 -11.34 7.57 -0.65
N TYR A 65 -11.19 7.96 -1.91
CA TYR A 65 -12.23 8.58 -2.73
C TYR A 65 -12.78 7.50 -3.66
N VAL A 66 -14.04 7.14 -3.50
CA VAL A 66 -14.71 6.13 -4.31
C VAL A 66 -15.91 6.74 -4.99
N THR A 67 -15.89 6.89 -6.31
CA THR A 67 -17.07 7.28 -7.08
C THR A 67 -17.73 6.04 -7.66
N MET A 68 -19.05 5.96 -7.52
CA MET A 68 -19.90 4.88 -8.02
C MET A 68 -20.97 5.50 -8.91
N SER A 69 -21.10 5.02 -10.13
CA SER A 69 -22.19 5.43 -11.02
C SER A 69 -23.44 4.56 -10.81
N PRO A 70 -24.61 5.03 -11.28
CA PRO A 70 -25.80 4.20 -11.42
C PRO A 70 -25.57 2.95 -12.30
N GLU A 71 -24.67 3.04 -13.27
CA GLU A 71 -24.36 1.98 -14.23
C GLU A 71 -23.41 0.91 -13.66
N GLY A 72 -22.92 1.10 -12.43
CA GLY A 72 -22.04 0.14 -11.74
C GLY A 72 -20.55 0.32 -12.06
N ASP A 73 -20.16 1.40 -12.74
CA ASP A 73 -18.75 1.78 -12.85
C ASP A 73 -18.27 2.44 -11.57
N GLN A 74 -17.08 2.05 -11.12
CA GLN A 74 -16.51 2.55 -9.89
C GLN A 74 -15.03 2.91 -10.07
N TRP A 75 -14.66 4.11 -9.65
CA TRP A 75 -13.28 4.54 -9.52
C TRP A 75 -12.92 4.68 -8.05
N GLU A 76 -11.82 4.07 -7.64
CA GLU A 76 -11.21 4.25 -6.33
C GLU A 76 -9.88 4.98 -6.50
N VAL A 77 -9.74 6.11 -5.80
CA VAL A 77 -8.48 6.84 -5.66
C VAL A 77 -8.12 6.87 -4.18
N ARG A 78 -6.99 6.27 -3.83
CA ARG A 78 -6.47 6.25 -2.47
C ARG A 78 -5.25 7.14 -2.32
N LEU A 79 -5.28 8.04 -1.36
CA LEU A 79 -4.15 8.88 -0.97
C LEU A 79 -3.57 8.42 0.37
N ARG A 80 -2.26 8.25 0.41
CA ARG A 80 -1.51 7.98 1.64
C ARG A 80 -0.18 8.74 1.61
N GLY A 81 -0.08 9.80 2.41
CA GLY A 81 1.07 10.71 2.37
C GLY A 81 1.22 11.34 0.99
N THR A 82 2.34 11.08 0.31
CA THR A 82 2.61 11.50 -1.07
C THR A 82 2.29 10.45 -2.12
N VAL A 83 1.82 9.26 -1.72
CA VAL A 83 1.51 8.16 -2.65
C VAL A 83 0.03 8.18 -3.02
N MET A 84 -0.25 8.05 -4.32
CA MET A 84 -1.58 7.87 -4.87
C MET A 84 -1.71 6.49 -5.52
N TRP A 85 -2.81 5.80 -5.21
CA TRP A 85 -3.23 4.55 -5.82
C TRP A 85 -4.54 4.78 -6.56
N VAL A 86 -4.71 4.13 -7.71
CA VAL A 86 -5.94 4.22 -8.50
C VAL A 86 -6.36 2.82 -8.92
N ALA A 87 -7.66 2.56 -8.83
CA ALA A 87 -8.30 1.38 -9.39
C ALA A 87 -9.61 1.78 -10.07
N TYR A 88 -9.96 1.04 -11.12
CA TYR A 88 -11.21 1.15 -11.83
C TYR A 88 -11.88 -0.22 -11.86
N SER A 89 -13.16 -0.29 -11.55
CA SER A 89 -13.95 -1.50 -11.65
C SER A 89 -15.22 -1.27 -12.47
N LEU A 90 -15.51 -2.22 -13.35
CA LEU A 90 -16.74 -2.28 -14.13
C LEU A 90 -17.18 -3.75 -14.19
N GLU A 91 -18.36 -4.04 -13.64
CA GLU A 91 -18.88 -5.41 -13.52
C GLU A 91 -17.83 -6.33 -12.84
N ASP A 92 -17.36 -7.37 -13.54
CA ASP A 92 -16.36 -8.32 -13.04
C ASP A 92 -14.90 -7.95 -13.39
N LYS A 93 -14.69 -6.79 -14.03
CA LYS A 93 -13.34 -6.33 -14.43
C LYS A 93 -12.81 -5.34 -13.41
N LEU A 94 -11.63 -5.65 -12.88
CA LEU A 94 -10.87 -4.76 -11.99
C LEU A 94 -9.54 -4.41 -12.65
N GLU A 95 -9.36 -3.15 -12.98
CA GLU A 95 -8.10 -2.58 -13.44
C GLU A 95 -7.43 -1.83 -12.29
N LYS A 96 -6.15 -2.16 -12.04
CA LYS A 96 -5.34 -1.51 -11.02
C LYS A 96 -4.19 -0.79 -11.70
N PHE A 97 -4.03 0.49 -11.38
CA PHE A 97 -2.92 1.28 -11.87
C PHE A 97 -1.72 1.17 -10.92
N ALA A 98 -0.51 1.30 -11.46
CA ALA A 98 0.69 1.35 -10.63
C ALA A 98 0.65 2.58 -9.70
N PRO A 99 1.12 2.47 -8.44
CA PRO A 99 1.17 3.61 -7.54
C PRO A 99 2.07 4.71 -8.07
N VAL A 100 1.72 5.95 -7.79
CA VAL A 100 2.54 7.11 -8.18
C VAL A 100 2.87 7.99 -6.99
N ASN A 101 4.08 8.54 -7.02
CA ASN A 101 4.51 9.57 -6.09
C ASN A 101 4.07 10.94 -6.61
N LEU A 102 3.20 11.58 -5.83
CA LEU A 102 2.80 12.96 -6.02
C LEU A 102 3.95 13.88 -5.62
N THR A 103 4.05 15.02 -6.28
CA THR A 103 4.93 16.09 -5.79
C THR A 103 4.42 16.62 -4.43
N PRO A 104 5.30 17.23 -3.61
CA PRO A 104 4.87 17.81 -2.34
C PRO A 104 3.71 18.81 -2.48
N ALA A 105 3.71 19.62 -3.55
CA ALA A 105 2.65 20.59 -3.81
C ALA A 105 1.30 19.92 -4.16
N GLU A 106 1.32 18.83 -4.93
CA GLU A 106 0.11 18.09 -5.30
C GLU A 106 -0.52 17.38 -4.11
N SER A 107 0.32 16.71 -3.30
CA SER A 107 -0.11 16.07 -2.06
C SER A 107 -0.65 17.10 -1.07
N ALA A 108 0.06 18.20 -0.84
CA ALA A 108 -0.39 19.27 0.06
C ALA A 108 -1.74 19.87 -0.37
N LYS A 109 -1.92 20.10 -1.68
CA LYS A 109 -3.20 20.59 -2.21
C LYS A 109 -4.32 19.56 -2.01
N ALA A 110 -4.07 18.28 -2.25
CA ALA A 110 -5.06 17.22 -2.05
C ALA A 110 -5.48 17.13 -0.57
N TRP A 111 -4.53 17.09 0.36
CA TRP A 111 -4.81 17.03 1.79
C TRP A 111 -5.52 18.29 2.31
N SER A 112 -5.19 19.47 1.80
CA SER A 112 -5.93 20.71 2.13
C SER A 112 -7.41 20.65 1.71
N LEU A 113 -7.73 20.00 0.58
CA LEU A 113 -9.12 19.80 0.14
C LEU A 113 -9.83 18.78 1.04
N VAL A 114 -9.14 17.72 1.48
CA VAL A 114 -9.66 16.76 2.45
C VAL A 114 -10.00 17.44 3.78
N GLU A 115 -9.12 18.29 4.29
CA GLU A 115 -9.32 18.99 5.56
C GLU A 115 -10.54 19.93 5.50
N LYS A 116 -10.77 20.59 4.38
CA LYS A 116 -11.95 21.46 4.18
C LYS A 116 -13.28 20.70 4.24
N LEU A 117 -13.28 19.39 3.97
CA LEU A 117 -14.50 18.59 4.01
C LEU A 117 -14.99 18.37 5.44
N ASP A 118 -14.11 18.37 6.43
CA ASP A 118 -14.45 18.13 7.85
C ASP A 118 -15.26 16.83 8.02
N LEU A 119 -14.72 15.72 7.49
CA LEU A 119 -15.36 14.41 7.53
C LEU A 119 -15.67 13.90 8.95
N PRO A 120 -14.82 14.12 9.98
CA PRO A 120 -15.11 13.67 11.34
C PRO A 120 -16.42 14.23 11.93
N SER A 121 -16.80 15.44 11.53
CA SER A 121 -18.00 16.11 12.01
C SER A 121 -19.25 15.80 11.18
N ARG A 122 -19.12 15.03 10.09
CA ARG A 122 -20.22 14.75 9.15
C ARG A 122 -20.99 13.48 9.48
N ARG A 123 -22.28 13.51 9.14
CA ARG A 123 -23.11 12.30 9.09
C ARG A 123 -22.75 11.47 7.87
N GLN A 124 -22.80 10.14 8.01
CA GLN A 124 -22.41 9.16 6.99
C GLN A 124 -23.16 9.28 5.65
N GLY A 125 -24.31 9.96 5.57
CA GLY A 125 -25.09 10.05 4.33
C GLY A 125 -25.71 8.71 3.92
N ARG A 126 -26.16 8.60 2.67
CA ARG A 126 -26.72 7.37 2.08
C ARG A 126 -26.27 7.22 0.63
N LEU A 127 -26.21 5.98 0.16
CA LEU A 127 -26.03 5.65 -1.24
C LEU A 127 -27.24 6.16 -2.05
N ASP A 128 -26.96 6.82 -3.16
CA ASP A 128 -27.92 7.27 -4.16
C ASP A 128 -27.73 6.42 -5.42
N GLU A 129 -28.58 5.40 -5.57
CA GLU A 129 -28.55 4.47 -6.69
C GLU A 129 -29.02 5.12 -8.00
N ARG A 130 -29.79 6.21 -7.92
CA ARG A 130 -30.36 6.87 -9.10
C ARG A 130 -29.36 7.78 -9.78
N ASN A 131 -28.62 8.57 -9.00
CA ASN A 131 -27.67 9.55 -9.53
C ASN A 131 -26.21 9.11 -9.35
N GLY A 132 -25.97 8.03 -8.61
CA GLY A 132 -24.64 7.61 -8.20
C GLY A 132 -24.16 8.36 -6.96
N SER A 133 -23.04 7.91 -6.41
CA SER A 133 -22.53 8.43 -5.15
C SER A 133 -21.02 8.50 -5.11
N VAL A 134 -20.51 9.42 -4.31
CA VAL A 134 -19.11 9.48 -3.89
C VAL A 134 -19.05 9.05 -2.43
N LEU A 135 -18.32 7.97 -2.15
CA LEU A 135 -17.92 7.59 -0.80
C LEU A 135 -16.54 8.17 -0.52
N LEU A 136 -16.44 8.96 0.56
CA LEU A 136 -15.18 9.40 1.12
C LEU A 136 -14.93 8.63 2.41
N ARG A 137 -13.79 7.95 2.50
CA ARG A 137 -13.33 7.28 3.72
C ARG A 137 -12.01 7.89 4.17
N LEU A 138 -12.01 8.52 5.34
CA LEU A 138 -10.83 9.08 5.96
C LEU A 138 -10.42 8.22 7.15
N ARG A 139 -9.19 7.74 7.12
CA ARG A 139 -8.52 7.09 8.24
C ARG A 139 -7.57 8.10 8.87
N GLU A 140 -7.77 8.40 10.15
CA GLU A 140 -6.87 9.22 10.95
C GLU A 140 -6.07 8.32 11.94
N PRO A 141 -4.86 8.72 12.34
CA PRO A 141 -4.20 8.11 13.50
C PRO A 141 -4.95 8.48 14.77
N GLY A 142 -5.34 7.48 15.57
CA GLY A 142 -5.86 7.68 16.93
C GLY A 142 -4.86 7.22 18.00
N GLU A 143 -5.24 7.37 19.27
CA GLU A 143 -4.38 7.08 20.42
C GLU A 143 -4.16 5.57 20.64
N GLU A 144 -5.20 4.75 20.44
CA GLU A 144 -5.15 3.29 20.59
C GLU A 144 -5.43 2.55 19.26
N GLU A 145 -6.41 3.03 18.50
CA GLU A 145 -6.78 2.50 17.18
C GLU A 145 -6.96 3.65 16.17
N HIS A 146 -7.07 3.30 14.89
CA HIS A 146 -7.34 4.30 13.86
C HIS A 146 -8.82 4.65 13.79
N ASP A 147 -9.11 5.96 13.81
CA ASP A 147 -10.46 6.45 13.54
C ASP A 147 -10.76 6.36 12.03
N ILE A 148 -11.91 5.79 11.68
CA ILE A 148 -12.37 5.67 10.29
C ILE A 148 -13.70 6.40 10.13
N TYR A 149 -13.69 7.46 9.33
CA TYR A 149 -14.86 8.25 8.98
C TYR A 149 -15.27 7.92 7.55
N SER A 150 -16.50 7.41 7.35
CA SER A 150 -17.05 7.10 6.02
C SER A 150 -18.28 7.97 5.76
N VAL A 151 -18.29 8.69 4.63
CA VAL A 151 -19.39 9.59 4.25
C VAL A 151 -19.74 9.42 2.78
N TYR A 152 -21.02 9.21 2.50
CA TYR A 152 -21.61 9.20 1.17
C TYR A 152 -22.14 10.58 0.79
N PHE A 153 -21.86 10.99 -0.43
CA PHE A 153 -22.41 12.15 -1.10
C PHE A 153 -23.11 11.69 -2.38
N SER A 154 -24.35 12.10 -2.58
CA SER A 154 -25.00 11.94 -3.90
C SER A 154 -24.25 12.79 -4.93
N ARG A 155 -24.04 12.27 -6.14
CA ARG A 155 -23.47 13.05 -7.25
C ARG A 155 -24.40 14.17 -7.73
N ALA A 156 -25.70 14.09 -7.41
CA ALA A 156 -26.66 15.17 -7.65
C ALA A 156 -26.58 16.28 -6.59
N ALA A 157 -25.92 16.05 -5.46
CA ALA A 157 -25.69 17.09 -4.47
C ALA A 157 -24.52 17.98 -4.94
N GLU A 158 -24.79 19.25 -5.26
CA GLU A 158 -23.81 20.24 -5.69
C GLU A 158 -22.88 20.70 -4.55
N ASN A 159 -22.17 19.76 -3.91
CA ASN A 159 -21.25 20.06 -2.82
C ASN A 159 -19.90 20.52 -3.38
N GLU A 160 -19.72 21.84 -3.43
CA GLU A 160 -18.51 22.50 -3.96
C GLU A 160 -17.20 21.92 -3.42
N LYS A 161 -17.16 21.54 -2.13
CA LYS A 161 -15.95 20.97 -1.51
C LYS A 161 -15.61 19.59 -2.07
N VAL A 162 -16.64 18.76 -2.28
CA VAL A 162 -16.48 17.43 -2.88
C VAL A 162 -16.09 17.57 -4.35
N ILE A 163 -16.74 18.48 -5.09
CA ILE A 163 -16.42 18.78 -6.49
C ILE A 163 -14.98 19.26 -6.64
N ALA A 164 -14.50 20.12 -5.73
CA ALA A 164 -13.13 20.61 -5.76
C ALA A 164 -12.11 19.48 -5.53
N LEU A 165 -12.38 18.58 -4.58
CA LEU A 165 -11.56 17.38 -4.35
C LEU A 165 -11.58 16.47 -5.58
N ALA A 166 -12.77 16.10 -6.07
CA ALA A 166 -12.96 15.25 -7.25
C ALA A 166 -12.20 15.80 -8.47
N THR A 167 -12.35 17.09 -8.74
CA THR A 167 -11.66 17.77 -9.86
C THR A 167 -10.14 17.69 -9.72
N HIS A 168 -9.61 17.91 -8.52
CA HIS A 168 -8.17 17.81 -8.28
C HIS A 168 -7.67 16.37 -8.45
N LEU A 169 -8.35 15.38 -7.87
CA LEU A 169 -7.99 13.96 -8.00
C LEU A 169 -8.06 13.49 -9.45
N SER A 170 -9.14 13.79 -10.17
CA SER A 170 -9.26 13.46 -11.59
C SER A 170 -8.16 14.10 -12.45
N SER A 171 -7.71 15.31 -12.10
CA SER A 171 -6.57 15.93 -12.77
C SER A 171 -5.25 15.19 -12.53
N LEU A 172 -5.04 14.64 -11.33
CA LEU A 172 -3.88 13.81 -11.01
C LEU A 172 -3.95 12.47 -11.74
N VAL A 173 -5.10 11.80 -11.73
CA VAL A 173 -5.29 10.55 -12.48
C VAL A 173 -4.98 10.76 -13.97
N ARG A 174 -5.48 11.85 -14.56
CA ARG A 174 -5.17 12.20 -15.95
C ARG A 174 -3.70 12.49 -16.19
N LYS A 175 -3.03 13.18 -15.28
CA LYS A 175 -1.60 13.49 -15.38
C LYS A 175 -0.76 12.21 -15.43
N TYR A 176 -1.01 11.29 -14.48
CA TYR A 176 -0.15 10.13 -14.21
C TYR A 176 -0.56 8.86 -14.96
N HIS A 177 -1.86 8.62 -15.16
CA HIS A 177 -2.39 7.40 -15.77
C HIS A 177 -3.00 7.61 -17.15
N LYS A 178 -3.14 8.87 -17.59
CA LYS A 178 -3.80 9.25 -18.86
C LYS A 178 -5.29 8.93 -18.94
N GLU A 179 -5.89 8.60 -17.81
CA GLU A 179 -7.31 8.31 -17.66
C GLU A 179 -8.11 9.54 -17.20
N LYS A 180 -9.44 9.51 -17.36
CA LYS A 180 -10.33 10.59 -16.90
C LYS A 180 -11.52 10.02 -16.10
N PRO A 181 -11.38 9.89 -14.77
CA PRO A 181 -12.49 9.49 -13.92
C PRO A 181 -13.66 10.47 -14.04
N PRO A 182 -14.91 9.98 -13.99
CA PRO A 182 -16.08 10.85 -13.92
C PRO A 182 -16.08 11.63 -12.60
N LEU A 183 -16.61 12.85 -12.64
CA LEU A 183 -16.81 13.71 -11.46
C LEU A 183 -18.05 13.29 -10.66
#